data_AF-A0AAW2NBS2-F1
#
_entry.id   AF-A0AAW2NBS2-F1
#
_cell.length_a   1.000
_cell.length_b   1.000
_cell.length_c   1.000
_cell.angle_alpha   90.00
_cell.angle_beta   90.00
_cell.angle_gamma   90.00
#
_symmetry.space_group_name_H-M   'P 1'
#
loop_
_entity.id
_entity.type
_entity.pdbx_description
1 polymer ?
#
loop_
_entity_poly.entity_id
_entity_poly.type
_entity_poly.pdbx_seq_one_letter_code
_entity_poly.pdbx_strand_id
1 'polypeptide(L)'
;MVKHTRMNLETYLFNPPFASLPIEKIANEKLRHGLRFASSVLTAGLAVATGGGKNAKEDDTFVVLSTWVPYLFVNPSDPICSEYVGYFEHREKMESMGAGKIGRLATKHSIGSIVRGKDCEAGHLIPCAYLSINLSPSQSFKEAHGIHQWWRQDLQFQYKLFQYN
;
A
#
# COMPACT_ATOMS: atom_id res chain seq x y z
N MET A 1 -35.17 15.27 2.97
CA MET A 1 -34.13 14.52 2.23
C MET A 1 -32.77 14.93 2.79
N VAL A 2 -32.19 14.15 3.69
CA VAL A 2 -30.88 14.46 4.30
C VAL A 2 -29.81 14.22 3.23
N LYS A 3 -29.16 15.28 2.77
CA LYS A 3 -27.95 15.14 1.95
C LYS A 3 -26.86 14.62 2.88
N HIS A 4 -26.49 13.35 2.76
CA HIS A 4 -25.27 12.86 3.39
C HIS A 4 -24.09 13.48 2.65
N THR A 5 -23.55 14.58 3.17
CA THR A 5 -22.27 15.12 2.73
C THR A 5 -21.20 14.14 3.22
N ARG A 6 -20.64 13.31 2.32
CA ARG A 6 -19.49 12.48 2.66
C ARG A 6 -18.30 13.42 2.90
N MET A 7 -17.95 13.61 4.16
CA MET A 7 -16.75 14.35 4.55
C MET A 7 -15.64 13.34 4.83
N ASN A 8 -14.56 13.44 4.07
CA ASN A 8 -13.37 12.64 4.34
C ASN A 8 -12.63 13.26 5.51
N LEU A 9 -12.30 12.45 6.50
CA LEU A 9 -11.55 12.89 7.66
C LEU A 9 -10.09 13.13 7.26
N GLU A 10 -9.60 14.34 7.52
CA GLU A 10 -8.17 14.61 7.43
C GLU A 10 -7.43 13.69 8.42
N THR A 11 -6.57 12.81 7.90
CA THR A 11 -5.97 11.72 8.69
C THR A 11 -4.47 11.70 8.53
N TYR A 12 -3.79 11.54 9.66
CA TYR A 12 -2.33 11.43 9.76
C TYR A 12 -1.99 10.06 10.33
N LEU A 13 -1.39 9.19 9.52
CA LEU A 13 -1.06 7.82 9.87
C LEU A 13 0.46 7.70 10.04
N PHE A 14 0.91 7.43 11.26
CA PHE A 14 2.33 7.26 11.56
C PHE A 14 2.66 5.78 11.73
N ASN A 15 3.49 5.27 10.83
CA ASN A 15 3.98 3.88 10.81
C ASN A 15 2.86 2.82 11.01
N PRO A 16 1.69 2.92 10.33
CA PRO A 16 0.65 1.91 10.47
C PRO A 16 1.15 0.55 9.95
N PRO A 17 0.66 -0.57 10.50
CA PRO A 17 1.05 -1.90 10.03
C PRO A 17 0.59 -2.18 8.60
N PHE A 18 1.48 -2.75 7.79
CA PHE A 18 1.17 -3.25 6.46
C PHE A 18 1.05 -4.78 6.49
N ALA A 19 -0.16 -5.29 6.32
CA ALA A 19 -0.45 -6.72 6.38
C ALA A 19 -0.09 -7.45 5.07
N SER A 20 1.20 -7.56 4.73
CA SER A 20 1.67 -8.37 3.58
C SER A 20 2.94 -9.16 3.86
N LEU A 21 3.38 -9.90 2.84
CA LEU A 21 4.71 -10.46 2.82
C LEU A 21 5.75 -9.33 2.86
N PRO A 22 6.84 -9.48 3.63
CA PRO A 22 7.88 -8.45 3.78
C PRO A 22 8.83 -8.44 2.57
N ILE A 23 8.32 -8.04 1.39
CA ILE A 23 9.06 -8.01 0.13
C ILE A 23 10.13 -6.91 0.11
N GLU A 24 9.93 -5.80 0.81
CA GLU A 24 10.90 -4.70 0.96
C GLU A 24 12.19 -5.11 1.67
N LYS A 25 12.19 -6.24 2.40
CA LYS A 25 13.41 -6.78 3.01
C LYS A 25 14.36 -7.42 2.00
N ILE A 26 13.92 -7.63 0.75
CA ILE A 26 14.75 -8.23 -0.29
C ILE A 26 15.74 -7.18 -0.80
N ALA A 27 17.01 -7.33 -0.44
CA ALA A 27 18.08 -6.38 -0.79
C ALA A 27 18.31 -6.24 -2.31
N ASN A 28 18.09 -7.32 -3.08
CA ASN A 28 18.26 -7.27 -4.53
C ASN A 28 17.04 -6.63 -5.20
N GLU A 29 17.21 -5.41 -5.71
CA GLU A 29 16.15 -4.63 -6.33
C GLU A 29 15.49 -5.35 -7.53
N LYS A 30 16.27 -6.03 -8.38
CA LYS A 30 15.72 -6.77 -9.54
C LYS A 30 14.84 -7.93 -9.08
N LEU A 31 15.28 -8.66 -8.06
CA LEU A 31 14.53 -9.77 -7.46
C LEU A 31 13.26 -9.27 -6.77
N ARG A 32 13.37 -8.16 -6.00
CA ARG A 32 12.24 -7.50 -5.34
C ARG A 32 11.15 -7.14 -6.35
N HIS A 33 11.52 -6.48 -7.45
CA HIS A 33 10.58 -6.12 -8.51
C HIS A 33 10.02 -7.32 -9.26
N GLY A 34 10.86 -8.29 -9.60
CA GLY A 34 10.43 -9.52 -10.29
C GLY A 34 9.39 -10.28 -9.47
N LEU A 35 9.60 -10.39 -8.15
CA LEU A 35 8.66 -11.03 -7.24
C LEU A 35 7.33 -10.28 -7.14
N ARG A 36 7.36 -8.94 -6.99
CA ARG A 36 6.14 -8.10 -6.96
C ARG A 36 5.32 -8.24 -8.25
N PHE A 37 6.00 -8.22 -9.40
CA PHE A 37 5.35 -8.39 -10.70
C PHE A 37 4.71 -9.78 -10.85
N ALA A 38 5.48 -10.84 -10.62
CA ALA A 38 4.98 -12.21 -10.72
C ALA A 38 3.79 -12.45 -9.77
N SER A 39 3.89 -11.96 -8.53
CA SER A 39 2.82 -12.06 -7.55
C SER A 39 1.55 -11.31 -8.00
N SER A 40 1.70 -10.15 -8.64
CA SER A 40 0.56 -9.40 -9.19
C SER A 40 -0.14 -10.14 -10.32
N VAL A 41 0.64 -10.75 -11.24
CA VAL A 41 0.07 -11.55 -12.34
C VAL A 41 -0.67 -12.77 -11.81
N LEU A 42 -0.08 -13.50 -10.84
CA LEU A 42 -0.73 -14.64 -10.19
C LEU A 42 -2.03 -14.25 -9.51
N THR A 43 -2.01 -13.15 -8.75
CA THR A 43 -3.18 -12.61 -8.04
C THR A 43 -4.28 -12.20 -9.02
N ALA A 44 -3.95 -11.49 -10.10
CA ALA A 44 -4.88 -11.10 -11.14
C ALA A 44 -5.48 -12.33 -11.86
N GLY A 45 -4.67 -13.33 -12.18
CA GLY A 45 -5.12 -14.58 -12.79
C GLY A 45 -6.10 -15.35 -11.89
N LEU A 46 -5.81 -15.43 -10.59
CA LEU A 46 -6.71 -16.04 -9.60
C LEU A 46 -8.03 -15.25 -9.48
N ALA A 47 -7.97 -13.93 -9.45
CA ALA A 47 -9.16 -13.08 -9.42
C ALA A 47 -10.04 -13.30 -10.65
N VAL A 48 -9.46 -13.44 -11.86
CA VAL A 48 -10.22 -13.76 -13.08
C VAL A 48 -10.84 -15.17 -13.00
N ALA A 49 -10.05 -16.19 -12.62
CA ALA A 49 -10.49 -17.59 -12.61
C ALA A 49 -11.57 -17.88 -11.56
N THR A 50 -11.55 -17.18 -10.42
CA THR A 50 -12.57 -17.31 -9.36
C THR A 50 -13.83 -16.50 -9.65
N GLY A 51 -13.91 -15.84 -10.82
CA GLY A 51 -15.03 -15.02 -11.24
C GLY A 51 -15.06 -13.70 -10.49
N GLY A 52 -13.96 -12.92 -10.59
CA GLY A 52 -13.69 -11.64 -9.92
C GLY A 52 -14.75 -10.53 -10.04
N GLY A 53 -15.94 -10.83 -10.56
CA GLY A 53 -17.15 -10.04 -10.44
C GLY A 53 -18.07 -10.40 -9.26
N LYS A 54 -17.76 -11.40 -8.41
CA LYS A 54 -18.66 -11.76 -7.29
C LYS A 54 -18.58 -10.83 -6.06
N ASN A 55 -17.58 -9.95 -5.98
CA ASN A 55 -17.47 -8.96 -4.91
C ASN A 55 -17.56 -7.52 -5.48
N ALA A 56 -18.63 -7.20 -6.23
CA ALA A 56 -18.91 -5.83 -6.67
C ALA A 56 -18.88 -4.81 -5.50
N LYS A 57 -19.13 -5.26 -4.26
CA LYS A 57 -19.03 -4.45 -3.04
C LYS A 57 -17.59 -4.08 -2.63
N GLU A 58 -16.59 -4.96 -2.81
CA GLU A 58 -15.18 -4.62 -2.53
C GLU A 58 -14.65 -3.67 -3.60
N ASP A 59 -15.04 -3.88 -4.86
CA ASP A 59 -14.67 -3.03 -5.98
C ASP A 59 -15.21 -1.60 -5.77
N ASP A 60 -16.46 -1.48 -5.34
CA ASP A 60 -17.08 -0.21 -4.92
C ASP A 60 -16.37 0.39 -3.70
N THR A 61 -15.97 -0.41 -2.71
CA THR A 61 -15.30 0.09 -1.49
C THR A 61 -13.94 0.71 -1.78
N PHE A 62 -13.09 0.07 -2.60
CA PHE A 62 -11.77 0.61 -2.94
C PHE A 62 -11.87 1.89 -3.77
N VAL A 63 -12.84 1.97 -4.68
CA VAL A 63 -13.15 3.18 -5.46
C VAL A 63 -13.71 4.28 -4.57
N VAL A 64 -14.58 3.95 -3.61
CA VAL A 64 -15.10 4.92 -2.63
C VAL A 64 -13.97 5.46 -1.75
N LEU A 65 -13.08 4.59 -1.27
CA LEU A 65 -11.93 4.96 -0.43
C LEU A 65 -10.91 5.82 -1.18
N SER A 66 -10.86 5.80 -2.52
CA SER A 66 -9.91 6.63 -3.28
C SER A 66 -10.17 8.13 -3.15
N THR A 67 -11.37 8.52 -2.72
CA THR A 67 -11.69 9.91 -2.39
C THR A 67 -11.01 10.39 -1.11
N TRP A 68 -10.66 9.47 -0.20
CA TRP A 68 -9.94 9.76 1.03
C TRP A 68 -8.42 9.67 0.79
N VAL A 69 -7.71 10.76 1.11
CA VAL A 69 -6.26 10.90 0.87
C VAL A 69 -5.56 11.22 2.19
N PRO A 70 -5.21 10.22 3.01
CA PRO A 70 -4.48 10.43 4.26
C PRO A 70 -3.03 10.89 4.02
N TYR A 71 -2.47 11.58 5.01
CA TYR A 71 -1.04 11.77 5.15
C TYR A 71 -0.45 10.53 5.81
N LEU A 72 0.36 9.80 5.07
CA LEU A 72 0.93 8.53 5.48
C LEU A 72 2.43 8.68 5.68
N PHE A 73 2.89 8.48 6.92
CA PHE A 73 4.27 8.63 7.34
C PHE A 73 4.85 7.24 7.60
N VAL A 74 5.92 6.89 6.88
CA VAL A 74 6.52 5.56 6.93
C VAL A 74 8.04 5.64 7.02
N ASN A 75 8.66 4.63 7.60
CA ASN A 75 10.10 4.48 7.66
C ASN A 75 10.52 3.18 6.95
N PRO A 76 11.40 3.23 5.94
CA PRO A 76 11.90 2.02 5.26
C PRO A 76 12.65 1.05 6.19
N SER A 77 13.21 1.56 7.30
CA SER A 77 13.87 0.76 8.33
C SER A 77 12.88 0.11 9.31
N ASP A 78 11.58 0.40 9.19
CA ASP A 78 10.52 -0.19 9.99
C ASP A 78 9.82 -1.33 9.21
N PRO A 79 10.09 -2.61 9.53
CA PRO A 79 9.52 -3.76 8.85
C PRO A 79 8.01 -3.92 9.05
N ILE A 80 7.38 -3.13 9.92
CA ILE A 80 5.93 -3.13 10.12
C ILE A 80 5.24 -2.30 9.04
N CYS A 81 5.82 -1.17 8.62
CA CYS A 81 5.20 -0.24 7.67
C CYS A 81 5.95 -0.07 6.34
N SER A 82 7.18 -0.57 6.21
CA SER A 82 8.05 -0.36 5.05
C SER A 82 7.42 -0.76 3.71
N GLU A 83 6.55 -1.77 3.72
CA GLU A 83 5.87 -2.27 2.52
C GLU A 83 5.01 -1.21 1.81
N TYR A 84 4.56 -0.15 2.50
CA TYR A 84 3.83 0.95 1.86
C TYR A 84 4.65 1.62 0.76
N VAL A 85 5.97 1.75 0.92
CA VAL A 85 6.85 2.36 -0.09
C VAL A 85 6.76 1.56 -1.39
N GLY A 86 7.11 0.28 -1.32
CA GLY A 86 7.06 -0.58 -2.48
C GLY A 86 5.64 -0.80 -3.01
N TYR A 87 4.61 -0.76 -2.16
CA TYR A 87 3.21 -0.87 -2.57
C TYR A 87 2.81 0.26 -3.53
N PHE A 88 3.15 1.51 -3.18
CA PHE A 88 2.84 2.66 -4.02
C PHE A 88 3.73 2.73 -5.26
N GLU A 89 5.04 2.49 -5.13
CA GLU A 89 5.98 2.46 -6.26
C GLU A 89 5.62 1.38 -7.28
N HIS A 90 5.22 0.19 -6.81
CA HIS A 90 4.82 -0.91 -7.68
C HIS A 90 3.61 -0.55 -8.54
N ARG A 91 2.64 0.18 -7.98
CA ARG A 91 1.46 0.64 -8.75
C ARG A 91 1.86 1.59 -9.87
N GLU A 92 2.67 2.59 -9.57
CA GLU A 92 3.16 3.53 -10.59
C GLU A 92 3.99 2.82 -11.68
N LYS A 93 4.82 1.85 -11.28
CA LYS A 93 5.60 1.03 -12.22
C LYS A 93 4.71 0.16 -13.11
N MET A 94 3.64 -0.41 -12.58
CA MET A 94 2.69 -1.18 -13.38
C MET A 94 1.97 -0.28 -14.39
N GLU A 95 1.61 0.95 -14.03
CA GLU A 95 1.07 1.93 -14.98
C GLU A 95 2.09 2.27 -16.09
N SER A 96 3.34 2.58 -15.72
CA SER A 96 4.37 2.99 -16.71
C SER A 96 4.78 1.85 -17.65
N MET A 97 4.65 0.60 -17.22
CA MET A 97 4.87 -0.59 -18.06
C MET A 97 3.66 -0.99 -18.92
N GLY A 98 2.56 -0.23 -18.89
CA GLY A 98 1.32 -0.57 -19.61
C GLY A 98 0.53 -1.73 -18.99
N ALA A 99 0.96 -2.23 -17.83
CA ALA A 99 0.32 -3.29 -17.06
C ALA A 99 -0.65 -2.75 -15.99
N GLY A 100 -1.04 -1.47 -16.07
CA GLY A 100 -1.87 -0.79 -15.06
C GLY A 100 -3.16 -1.53 -14.71
N LYS A 101 -3.86 -2.10 -15.70
CA LYS A 101 -5.08 -2.91 -15.46
C LYS A 101 -4.80 -4.14 -14.57
N ILE A 102 -3.68 -4.84 -14.80
CA ILE A 102 -3.24 -5.98 -14.01
C ILE A 102 -2.84 -5.51 -12.60
N GLY A 103 -2.08 -4.41 -12.52
CA GLY A 103 -1.66 -3.81 -11.27
C GLY A 103 -2.85 -3.39 -10.40
N ARG A 104 -3.87 -2.76 -10.98
CA ARG A 104 -5.12 -2.36 -10.28
C ARG A 104 -5.92 -3.56 -9.82
N LEU A 105 -6.09 -4.58 -10.67
CA LEU A 105 -6.80 -5.80 -10.28
C LEU A 105 -6.08 -6.52 -9.13
N ALA A 106 -4.76 -6.68 -9.21
CA ALA A 106 -3.97 -7.28 -8.15
C ALA A 106 -3.96 -6.44 -6.86
N THR A 107 -3.92 -5.11 -6.97
CA THR A 107 -3.99 -4.19 -5.82
C THR A 107 -5.32 -4.34 -5.08
N LYS A 108 -6.44 -4.54 -5.79
CA LYS A 108 -7.75 -4.74 -5.15
C LYS A 108 -7.87 -6.07 -4.41
N HIS A 109 -7.08 -7.07 -4.82
CA HIS A 109 -7.14 -8.42 -4.28
C HIS A 109 -5.83 -8.74 -3.53
N SER A 110 -5.79 -8.52 -2.21
CA SER A 110 -4.56 -8.73 -1.43
C SER A 110 -4.02 -10.17 -1.54
N ILE A 111 -2.71 -10.29 -1.72
CA ILE A 111 -1.92 -11.55 -1.61
C ILE A 111 -2.01 -12.16 -0.19
N GLY A 112 -2.39 -11.37 0.82
CA GLY A 112 -2.62 -11.85 2.18
C GLY A 112 -3.64 -13.00 2.24
N SER A 113 -4.67 -12.94 1.39
CA SER A 113 -5.67 -14.01 1.23
C SER A 113 -5.10 -15.30 0.61
N ILE A 114 -4.08 -15.18 -0.24
CA ILE A 114 -3.48 -16.30 -0.99
C ILE A 114 -2.52 -17.11 -0.10
N VAL A 115 -1.79 -16.43 0.81
CA VAL A 115 -0.78 -17.09 1.66
C VAL A 115 -1.31 -17.46 3.04
N ARG A 116 -2.27 -16.71 3.60
CA ARG A 116 -2.79 -16.93 4.97
C ARG A 116 -4.17 -17.60 5.03
N GLY A 117 -4.69 -18.05 3.89
CA GLY A 117 -6.02 -18.66 3.81
C GLY A 117 -7.13 -17.63 3.66
N LYS A 118 -8.30 -18.14 3.27
CA LYS A 118 -9.49 -17.43 2.77
C LYS A 118 -10.10 -16.38 3.71
N ASP A 119 -9.63 -16.31 4.96
CA ASP A 119 -10.18 -15.47 6.03
C ASP A 119 -9.35 -14.19 6.30
N CYS A 120 -8.22 -13.99 5.61
CA CYS A 120 -7.50 -12.72 5.63
C CYS A 120 -8.02 -11.82 4.51
N GLU A 121 -9.14 -11.14 4.77
CA GLU A 121 -9.69 -10.10 3.91
C GLU A 121 -8.59 -9.05 3.62
N ALA A 122 -8.58 -8.52 2.40
CA ALA A 122 -7.63 -7.50 1.94
C ALA A 122 -7.83 -6.12 2.63
N GLY A 123 -8.29 -6.10 3.87
CA GLY A 123 -9.08 -5.03 4.48
C GLY A 123 -8.35 -3.73 4.82
N HIS A 124 -7.15 -3.48 4.30
CA HIS A 124 -6.30 -2.37 4.75
C HIS A 124 -5.57 -1.60 3.63
N LEU A 125 -5.88 -1.90 2.36
CA LEU A 125 -5.14 -1.28 1.26
C LEU A 125 -5.61 0.16 1.03
N ILE A 126 -4.67 1.10 1.11
CA ILE A 126 -4.90 2.53 0.97
C ILE A 126 -4.82 2.89 -0.53
N PRO A 127 -5.91 3.38 -1.17
CA PRO A 127 -5.88 3.67 -2.61
C PRO A 127 -5.04 4.90 -2.96
N CYS A 128 -5.11 5.93 -2.12
CA CYS A 128 -4.47 7.23 -2.30
C CYS A 128 -3.78 7.66 -1.01
N ALA A 129 -2.63 8.33 -1.08
CA ALA A 129 -1.99 8.90 0.11
C ALA A 129 -1.00 10.00 -0.27
N TYR A 130 -0.82 10.96 0.63
CA TYR A 130 0.39 11.77 0.69
C TYR A 130 1.45 11.00 1.48
N LEU A 131 2.34 10.31 0.77
CA LEU A 131 3.37 9.46 1.36
C LEU A 131 4.59 10.30 1.76
N SER A 132 4.90 10.30 3.05
CA SER A 132 6.13 10.83 3.63
C SER A 132 7.04 9.68 4.04
N ILE A 133 8.24 9.61 3.47
CA ILE A 133 9.21 8.54 3.72
C ILE A 133 10.36 9.12 4.54
N ASN A 134 10.57 8.60 5.75
CA ASN A 134 11.69 9.00 6.59
C ASN A 134 13.00 8.46 6.00
N LEU A 135 13.94 9.36 5.68
CA LEU A 135 15.27 9.04 5.19
C LEU A 135 16.37 9.22 6.26
N SER A 136 16.01 9.72 7.44
CA SER A 136 16.95 9.84 8.55
C SER A 136 17.42 8.45 9.00
N PRO A 137 18.73 8.26 9.25
CA PRO A 137 19.24 7.01 9.77
C PRO A 137 18.57 6.64 11.09
N SER A 138 18.16 5.38 11.20
CA SER A 138 17.60 4.78 12.42
C SER A 138 18.55 3.69 12.92
N GLN A 139 18.89 3.70 14.20
CA GLN A 139 19.83 2.75 14.81
C GLN A 139 19.14 1.43 15.17
N SER A 140 17.81 1.43 15.26
CA SER A 140 17.03 0.23 15.59
C SER A 140 15.63 0.27 14.99
N PHE A 141 15.00 -0.90 14.91
CA PHE A 141 13.59 -1.03 14.59
C PHE A 141 12.69 -0.18 15.51
N LYS A 142 12.96 -0.16 16.82
CA LYS A 142 12.15 0.60 17.78
C LYS A 142 12.20 2.11 17.51
N GLU A 143 13.37 2.60 17.11
CA GLU A 143 13.54 3.99 16.67
C GLU A 143 12.80 4.24 15.36
N ALA A 144 12.96 3.35 14.38
CA ALA A 144 12.31 3.44 13.08
C ALA A 144 10.78 3.30 13.13
N HIS A 145 10.22 2.66 14.15
CA HIS A 145 8.78 2.52 14.33
C HIS A 145 8.19 3.59 15.25
N GLY A 146 8.97 4.07 16.23
CA GLY A 146 8.49 5.02 17.23
C GLY A 146 8.13 6.38 16.64
N ILE A 147 7.05 6.98 17.15
CA ILE A 147 6.55 8.26 16.64
C ILE A 147 7.57 9.40 16.80
N HIS A 148 8.43 9.33 17.81
CA HIS A 148 9.45 10.32 18.14
C HIS A 148 10.40 10.68 16.98
N GLN A 149 10.64 9.75 16.05
CA GLN A 149 11.48 9.99 14.87
C GLN A 149 11.01 11.19 14.03
N TRP A 150 9.71 11.50 14.05
CA TRP A 150 9.09 12.53 13.22
C TRP A 150 9.23 13.95 13.80
N TRP A 151 9.73 14.09 15.03
CA TRP A 151 9.98 15.38 15.69
C TRP A 151 11.47 15.73 15.80
N ARG A 152 12.31 15.13 14.95
CA ARG A 152 13.74 15.44 14.88
C ARG A 152 13.98 16.77 14.16
N GLN A 153 14.91 17.58 14.68
CA GLN A 153 15.30 18.84 14.04
C GLN A 153 16.02 18.63 12.71
N ASP A 154 16.72 17.51 12.57
CA ASP A 154 17.49 17.10 11.40
C ASP A 154 16.71 16.13 10.49
N LEU A 155 15.38 16.06 10.62
CA LEU A 155 14.53 15.14 9.85
C LEU A 155 14.75 15.33 8.35
N GLN A 156 15.17 14.25 7.69
CA GLN A 156 15.22 14.16 6.23
C GLN A 156 14.08 13.26 5.77
N PHE A 157 13.23 13.74 4.88
CA PHE A 157 12.14 12.94 4.35
C PHE A 157 11.87 13.24 2.88
N GLN A 158 11.31 12.27 2.19
CA GLN A 158 10.71 12.45 0.86
C GLN A 158 9.20 12.53 0.97
N TYR A 159 8.58 13.30 0.09
CA TYR A 159 7.14 13.49 0.05
C TYR A 159 6.62 13.28 -1.37
N LYS A 160 5.59 12.43 -1.54
CA LYS A 160 4.95 12.19 -2.83
C LYS A 160 3.47 11.86 -2.68
N LEU A 161 2.64 12.47 -3.54
CA LEU A 161 1.23 12.11 -3.67
C LEU A 161 1.10 10.89 -4.58
N PHE A 162 0.40 9.86 -4.10
CA PHE A 162 -0.06 8.74 -4.89
C PHE A 162 -1.57 8.76 -5.00
N GLN A 163 -2.08 8.67 -6.22
CA GLN A 163 -3.51 8.65 -6.52
C GLN A 163 -3.88 7.36 -7.25
N TYR A 164 -5.09 6.89 -6.98
CA TYR A 164 -5.73 5.83 -7.75
C TYR A 164 -6.49 6.48 -8.92
N ASN A 165 -6.09 6.13 -10.15
CA ASN A 165 -6.69 6.59 -11.41
C ASN A 165 -7.54 5.50 -12.07
#